data_AF-A0A7G9P3P2-F1
#
_entry.id   AF-A0A7G9P3P2-F1
#
_cell.length_a   1.000
_cell.length_b   1.000
_cell.length_c   1.000
_cell.angle_alpha   90.00
_cell.angle_beta   90.00
_cell.angle_gamma   90.00
#
_symmetry.space_group_name_H-M   'P 1'
#
loop_
_entity.id
_entity.type
_entity.pdbx_description
1 polymer ?
#
loop_
_entity_poly.entity_id
_entity_poly.type
_entity_poly.pdbx_seq_one_letter_code
_entity_poly.pdbx_strand_id
1 'polypeptide(L)'
;MTCAEVFIDQSHDAQSLLAELNQQVQSGQWNQATYLADELLTKYVDDLVAIQPYRYVPVVKVLQNMAGRSTDLRQLLRARDAAQAMAELDAADSDPILLEQVACRYGWTEAGRRAGLHAAGLYLERAEFSRAVQVLDVVIKVPGSEDDATQAHELAATAAVYTGDMAALRERVLRLRDRSAVDELASLKRLAQSVKRPVDPKPRSHVGLRLTFDEPSGKKTQREVLRCLTDSHGTVRWAVRPRELNPPWRNAHWAGRPMLVGDRAYIPVKVIGAANLTQVIVASLNVHDGSLVWARRIYSRSVQRRSKLDETGLCDLTEHDGAIYACVDGAALCRLSPRLGRVQWITLRPAETAEPADQAISPWIRQRIAAVEAGLVMIQPGQKIMVFDPQDGQVIRRLDADLWRHPQHLRVMGDGVMAFGDRIVRIDGRTLEPTWISPEPFDPRSFDDKPDSHQDIGPRRTRSLRDSVGGRIHSSPLDTRIPDRRVR
;
A
#
# COMPACT_ATOMS: atom_id res chain seq x y z
N MET A 1 14.84 23.03 19.99
CA MET A 1 14.78 22.49 18.62
C MET A 1 13.36 22.71 18.11
N THR A 2 13.18 23.50 17.05
CA THR A 2 11.87 23.62 16.41
C THR A 2 11.59 22.33 15.67
N CYS A 3 10.45 21.68 15.97
CA CYS A 3 10.00 20.52 15.23
C CYS A 3 9.86 20.93 13.77
N ALA A 4 10.41 20.13 12.86
CA ALA A 4 10.26 20.40 11.44
C ALA A 4 8.78 20.30 11.07
N GLU A 5 8.23 21.35 10.48
CA GLU A 5 6.85 21.37 10.03
C GLU A 5 6.67 20.41 8.86
N VAL A 6 5.64 19.56 9.00
CA VAL A 6 5.19 18.65 7.96
C VAL A 6 4.01 19.32 7.26
N PHE A 7 4.11 19.42 5.94
CA PHE A 7 3.06 19.95 5.09
C PHE A 7 2.50 18.80 4.25
N ILE A 8 1.17 18.71 4.24
CA ILE A 8 0.41 17.89 3.31
C ILE A 8 -0.57 18.83 2.57
N ASP A 9 -1.16 18.34 1.48
CA ASP A 9 -2.12 19.10 0.68
C ASP A 9 -3.48 19.13 1.39
N GLN A 10 -3.49 19.72 2.58
CA GLN A 10 -4.68 19.95 3.39
C GLN A 10 -5.32 21.29 3.02
N SER A 11 -6.65 21.31 2.92
CA SER A 11 -7.41 22.53 2.66
C SER A 11 -8.04 23.03 3.94
N HIS A 12 -7.57 24.18 4.42
CA HIS A 12 -8.11 24.82 5.63
C HIS A 12 -9.53 25.33 5.37
N ASP A 13 -9.81 25.80 4.15
CA ASP A 13 -11.15 26.22 3.74
C ASP A 13 -12.12 25.04 3.72
N ALA A 14 -11.69 23.89 3.18
CA ALA A 14 -12.50 22.67 3.22
C ALA A 14 -12.74 22.19 4.67
N GLN A 15 -11.75 22.32 5.56
CA GLN A 15 -11.91 21.99 6.98
C GLN A 15 -12.97 22.88 7.66
N SER A 16 -12.95 24.18 7.39
CA SER A 16 -13.93 25.13 7.92
C SER A 16 -15.35 24.84 7.41
N LEU A 17 -15.50 24.64 6.11
CA LEU A 17 -16.79 24.28 5.50
C LEU A 17 -17.32 22.94 6.01
N LEU A 18 -16.44 21.96 6.25
CA LEU A 18 -16.83 20.68 6.83
C LEU A 18 -17.31 20.82 8.28
N ALA A 19 -16.69 21.70 9.07
CA ALA A 19 -17.13 22.00 10.43
C ALA A 19 -18.53 22.65 10.43
N GLU A 20 -18.75 23.61 9.53
CA GLU A 20 -20.07 24.24 9.35
C GLU A 20 -21.12 23.23 8.88
N LEU A 21 -20.78 22.38 7.89
CA LEU A 21 -21.67 21.31 7.41
C LEU A 21 -22.10 20.40 8.57
N ASN A 22 -21.17 19.98 9.43
CA ASN A 22 -21.51 19.15 10.59
C ASN A 22 -22.47 19.86 11.54
N GLN A 23 -22.30 21.16 11.77
CA GLN A 23 -23.22 21.96 12.58
C GLN A 23 -24.62 22.02 11.94
N GLN A 24 -24.72 22.19 10.61
CA GLN A 24 -26.00 22.23 9.90
C GLN A 24 -26.72 20.87 9.89
N VAL A 25 -25.97 19.78 9.77
CA VAL A 25 -26.51 18.41 9.89
C VAL A 25 -27.05 18.17 11.31
N GLN A 26 -26.33 18.62 12.35
CA GLN A 26 -26.76 18.47 13.74
C GLN A 26 -28.00 19.33 14.08
N SER A 27 -28.14 20.50 13.46
CA SER A 27 -29.28 21.40 13.66
C SER A 27 -30.51 21.05 12.81
N GLY A 28 -30.40 20.05 11.91
CA GLY A 28 -31.47 19.67 10.98
C GLY A 28 -31.70 20.68 9.85
N GLN A 29 -30.75 21.58 9.59
CA GLN A 29 -30.83 22.57 8.50
C GLN A 29 -30.38 21.97 7.16
N TRP A 30 -31.17 21.04 6.64
CA TRP A 30 -30.79 20.18 5.52
C TRP A 30 -30.51 20.91 4.20
N ASN A 31 -31.21 22.01 3.91
CA ASN A 31 -30.96 22.79 2.69
C ASN A 31 -29.57 23.44 2.71
N GLN A 32 -29.18 24.04 3.85
CA GLN A 32 -27.85 24.63 4.01
C GLN A 32 -26.77 23.56 4.02
N ALA A 33 -27.01 22.43 4.69
CA ALA A 33 -26.10 21.29 4.66
C ALA A 33 -25.86 20.77 3.23
N THR A 34 -26.92 20.70 2.41
CA THR A 34 -26.81 20.24 1.01
C THR A 34 -26.03 21.23 0.14
N TYR A 35 -26.18 22.53 0.38
CA TYR A 35 -25.38 23.56 -0.29
C TYR A 35 -23.89 23.42 0.05
N LEU A 36 -23.56 23.32 1.35
CA LEU A 36 -22.17 23.19 1.80
C LEU A 36 -21.51 21.89 1.32
N ALA A 37 -22.25 20.78 1.35
CA ALA A 37 -21.75 19.48 0.89
C ALA A 37 -21.40 19.50 -0.61
N ASP A 38 -22.19 20.18 -1.43
CA ASP A 38 -21.88 20.36 -2.85
C ASP A 38 -20.73 21.30 -3.11
N GLU A 39 -20.63 22.40 -2.36
CA GLU A 39 -19.49 23.30 -2.47
C GLU A 39 -18.19 22.53 -2.18
N LEU A 40 -18.21 21.69 -1.15
CA LEU A 40 -17.14 20.76 -0.81
C LEU A 40 -16.83 19.76 -1.94
N LEU A 41 -17.85 19.14 -2.55
CA LEU A 41 -17.64 18.19 -3.66
C LEU A 41 -17.18 18.86 -4.96
N THR A 42 -17.57 20.10 -5.20
CA THR A 42 -17.22 20.82 -6.43
C THR A 42 -15.80 21.37 -6.36
N LYS A 43 -15.42 21.96 -5.22
CA LYS A 43 -14.15 22.68 -5.08
C LYS A 43 -13.04 21.85 -4.45
N TYR A 44 -13.39 20.88 -3.60
CA TYR A 44 -12.43 20.25 -2.68
C TYR A 44 -12.50 18.71 -2.66
N VAL A 45 -13.04 18.08 -3.72
CA VAL A 45 -13.29 16.61 -3.75
C VAL A 45 -12.10 15.73 -3.35
N ASP A 46 -10.91 16.07 -3.85
CA ASP A 46 -9.68 15.31 -3.65
C ASP A 46 -8.80 15.91 -2.53
N ASP A 47 -9.22 17.03 -1.93
CA ASP A 47 -8.47 17.68 -0.85
C ASP A 47 -8.56 16.89 0.44
N LEU A 48 -7.48 16.95 1.22
CA LEU A 48 -7.40 16.27 2.49
C LEU A 48 -7.91 17.15 3.63
N VAL A 49 -8.71 16.56 4.49
CA VAL A 49 -9.22 17.18 5.73
C VAL A 49 -8.87 16.30 6.92
N ALA A 50 -8.60 16.94 8.06
CA ALA A 50 -8.30 16.25 9.30
C ALA A 50 -9.60 15.71 9.92
N ILE A 51 -9.64 14.41 10.16
CA ILE A 51 -10.75 13.75 10.89
C ILE A 51 -10.39 13.45 12.34
N GLN A 52 -9.09 13.32 12.62
CA GLN A 52 -8.50 13.14 13.95
C GLN A 52 -7.12 13.78 13.94
N PRO A 53 -6.50 14.07 15.09
CA PRO A 53 -5.11 14.55 15.14
C PRO A 53 -4.21 13.64 14.31
N TYR A 54 -3.47 14.25 13.38
CA TYR A 54 -2.53 13.57 12.47
C TYR A 54 -3.15 12.59 11.47
N ARG A 55 -4.47 12.52 11.34
CA ARG A 55 -5.14 11.62 10.39
C ARG A 55 -6.03 12.40 9.44
N TYR A 56 -5.77 12.18 8.16
CA TYR A 56 -6.36 12.92 7.07
C TYR A 56 -7.00 11.99 6.06
N VAL A 57 -8.15 12.39 5.56
CA VAL A 57 -8.88 11.66 4.51
C VAL A 57 -9.42 12.65 3.48
N PRO A 58 -9.69 12.21 2.25
CA PRO A 58 -10.34 13.05 1.25
C PRO A 58 -11.72 13.53 1.70
N VAL A 59 -12.08 14.77 1.35
CA VAL A 59 -13.40 15.36 1.60
C VAL A 59 -14.52 14.43 1.13
N VAL A 60 -14.42 13.86 -0.08
CA VAL A 60 -15.43 12.94 -0.62
C VAL A 60 -15.69 11.75 0.32
N LYS A 61 -14.64 11.19 0.94
CA LYS A 61 -14.78 10.06 1.87
C LYS A 61 -15.46 10.48 3.16
N VAL A 62 -15.22 11.70 3.65
CA VAL A 62 -15.93 12.23 4.82
C VAL A 62 -17.41 12.38 4.53
N LEU A 63 -17.75 12.99 3.38
CA LEU A 63 -19.14 13.20 2.97
C LEU A 63 -19.87 11.88 2.75
N GLN A 64 -19.23 10.88 2.14
CA GLN A 64 -19.77 9.52 2.01
C GLN A 64 -20.10 8.91 3.38
N ASN A 65 -19.19 9.03 4.35
CA ASN A 65 -19.42 8.54 5.71
C ASN A 65 -20.55 9.30 6.42
N MET A 66 -20.65 10.62 6.22
CA MET A 66 -21.73 11.44 6.78
C MET A 66 -23.09 11.05 6.18
N ALA A 67 -23.19 10.95 4.85
CA ALA A 67 -24.39 10.47 4.16
C ALA A 67 -24.71 9.01 4.53
N GLY A 68 -23.71 8.19 4.88
CA GLY A 68 -23.89 6.86 5.44
C GLY A 68 -24.64 6.83 6.78
N ARG A 69 -24.54 7.91 7.56
CA ARG A 69 -25.16 8.02 8.88
C ARG A 69 -26.47 8.82 8.88
N SER A 70 -26.74 9.62 7.84
CA SER A 70 -27.95 10.45 7.71
C SER A 70 -28.72 10.10 6.44
N THR A 71 -29.94 9.57 6.60
CA THR A 71 -30.84 9.26 5.47
C THR A 71 -31.26 10.52 4.72
N ASP A 72 -31.56 11.62 5.43
CA ASP A 72 -32.02 12.89 4.83
C ASP A 72 -30.93 13.52 3.96
N LEU A 73 -29.70 13.67 4.49
CA LEU A 73 -28.57 14.19 3.72
C LEU A 73 -28.30 13.33 2.49
N ARG A 74 -28.39 12.00 2.63
CA ARG A 74 -28.21 11.07 1.51
C ARG A 74 -29.28 11.25 0.43
N GLN A 75 -30.56 11.39 0.80
CA GLN A 75 -31.64 11.59 -0.16
C GLN A 75 -31.48 12.92 -0.92
N LEU A 76 -31.07 13.98 -0.22
CA LEU A 76 -30.86 15.29 -0.83
C LEU A 76 -29.67 15.29 -1.80
N LEU A 77 -28.52 14.74 -1.39
CA LEU A 77 -27.36 14.59 -2.28
C LEU A 77 -27.70 13.73 -3.51
N ARG A 78 -28.45 12.65 -3.32
CA ARG A 78 -28.94 11.79 -4.42
C ARG A 78 -29.80 12.56 -5.40
N ALA A 79 -30.82 13.26 -4.92
CA ALA A 79 -31.75 13.99 -5.77
C ALA A 79 -31.04 15.09 -6.56
N ARG A 80 -30.06 15.75 -5.94
CA ARG A 80 -29.25 16.79 -6.57
C ARG A 80 -28.34 16.25 -7.67
N ASP A 81 -27.56 15.22 -7.37
CA ASP A 81 -26.52 14.74 -8.28
C ASP A 81 -27.07 13.82 -9.39
N ALA A 82 -28.30 13.33 -9.26
CA ALA A 82 -28.87 12.33 -10.17
C ALA A 82 -28.75 12.71 -11.66
N ALA A 83 -29.07 13.96 -12.02
CA ALA A 83 -29.03 14.40 -13.41
C ALA A 83 -27.61 14.46 -13.97
N GLN A 84 -26.66 15.03 -13.21
CA GLN A 84 -25.27 15.11 -13.63
C GLN A 84 -24.61 13.73 -13.68
N ALA A 85 -24.88 12.89 -12.67
CA ALA A 85 -24.36 11.52 -12.62
C ALA A 85 -24.84 10.69 -13.82
N MET A 86 -26.09 10.86 -14.23
CA MET A 86 -26.62 10.20 -15.44
C MET A 86 -25.93 10.71 -16.70
N ALA A 87 -25.77 12.02 -16.85
CA ALA A 87 -25.08 12.59 -18.01
C ALA A 87 -23.61 12.14 -18.10
N GLU A 88 -22.89 12.06 -16.97
CA GLU A 88 -21.51 11.55 -16.95
C GLU A 88 -21.45 10.04 -17.17
N LEU A 89 -22.44 9.26 -16.71
CA LEU A 89 -22.56 7.84 -17.04
C LEU A 89 -22.75 7.63 -18.55
N ASP A 90 -23.67 8.37 -19.17
CA ASP A 90 -23.93 8.29 -20.61
C ASP A 90 -22.69 8.70 -21.42
N ALA A 91 -21.96 9.73 -20.97
CA ALA A 91 -20.72 10.19 -21.59
C ALA A 91 -19.53 9.23 -21.40
N ALA A 92 -19.51 8.46 -20.32
CA ALA A 92 -18.48 7.46 -20.05
C ALA A 92 -18.58 6.24 -20.99
N ASP A 93 -19.79 5.97 -21.51
CA ASP A 93 -20.08 4.84 -22.41
C ASP A 93 -19.50 3.52 -21.86
N SER A 94 -18.57 2.90 -22.58
CA SER A 94 -17.95 1.61 -22.28
C SER A 94 -16.48 1.77 -21.89
N ASP A 95 -16.05 2.98 -21.50
CA ASP A 95 -14.73 3.20 -20.92
C ASP A 95 -14.74 2.90 -19.41
N PRO A 96 -14.14 1.77 -18.96
CA PRO A 96 -14.12 1.42 -17.55
C PRO A 96 -13.31 2.40 -16.70
N ILE A 97 -12.47 3.27 -17.29
CA ILE A 97 -11.82 4.36 -16.56
C ILE A 97 -12.83 5.40 -16.13
N LEU A 98 -13.61 5.90 -17.09
CA LEU A 98 -14.58 6.95 -16.84
C LEU A 98 -15.72 6.44 -15.97
N LEU A 99 -16.20 5.22 -16.21
CA LEU A 99 -17.24 4.58 -15.38
C LEU A 99 -16.81 4.44 -13.92
N GLU A 100 -15.55 4.05 -13.65
CA GLU A 100 -15.03 3.99 -12.27
C GLU A 100 -14.96 5.39 -11.63
N GLN A 101 -14.61 6.42 -12.39
CA GLN A 101 -14.61 7.80 -11.89
C GLN A 101 -16.03 8.25 -11.51
N VAL A 102 -17.02 7.96 -12.35
CA VAL A 102 -18.44 8.21 -12.08
C VAL A 102 -18.90 7.46 -10.84
N ALA A 103 -18.54 6.18 -10.70
CA ALA A 103 -18.88 5.37 -9.54
C ALA A 103 -18.26 5.90 -8.23
N CYS A 104 -16.99 6.32 -8.26
CA CYS A 104 -16.33 6.91 -7.10
C CYS A 104 -16.94 8.26 -6.69
N ARG A 105 -17.31 9.11 -7.66
CA ARG A 105 -17.85 10.45 -7.42
C ARG A 105 -19.31 10.40 -6.99
N TYR A 106 -20.13 9.61 -7.69
CA TYR A 106 -21.59 9.59 -7.55
C TYR A 106 -22.13 8.28 -7.00
N GLY A 107 -21.33 7.49 -6.30
CA GLY A 107 -21.72 6.15 -5.86
C GLY A 107 -23.04 6.09 -5.06
N TRP A 108 -23.46 7.20 -4.43
CA TRP A 108 -24.75 7.30 -3.74
C TRP A 108 -25.95 7.39 -4.68
N THR A 109 -25.78 7.85 -5.92
CA THR A 109 -26.82 7.90 -6.96
C THR A 109 -27.01 6.53 -7.62
N GLU A 110 -28.13 6.32 -8.29
CA GLU A 110 -28.35 5.13 -9.12
C GLU A 110 -27.35 5.06 -10.29
N ALA A 111 -27.11 6.19 -10.98
CA ALA A 111 -26.16 6.26 -12.09
C ALA A 111 -24.74 5.88 -11.66
N GLY A 112 -24.27 6.35 -10.49
CA GLY A 112 -22.96 5.96 -9.97
C GLY A 112 -22.84 4.46 -9.64
N ARG A 113 -23.90 3.84 -9.11
CA ARG A 113 -23.92 2.38 -8.87
C ARG A 113 -23.92 1.61 -10.18
N ARG A 114 -24.76 2.00 -11.14
CA ARG A 114 -24.78 1.41 -12.49
C ARG A 114 -23.43 1.54 -13.19
N ALA A 115 -22.77 2.68 -13.07
CA ALA A 115 -21.42 2.89 -13.59
C ALA A 115 -20.42 1.90 -12.97
N GLY A 116 -20.48 1.70 -11.66
CA GLY A 116 -19.59 0.78 -10.95
C GLY A 116 -19.84 -0.69 -11.33
N LEU A 117 -21.09 -1.11 -11.43
CA LEU A 117 -21.45 -2.45 -11.91
C LEU A 117 -20.99 -2.67 -13.35
N HIS A 118 -21.20 -1.68 -14.23
CA HIS A 118 -20.80 -1.76 -15.63
C HIS A 118 -19.28 -1.83 -15.76
N ALA A 119 -18.54 -0.97 -15.05
CA ALA A 119 -17.08 -1.02 -15.01
C ALA A 119 -16.58 -2.39 -14.53
N ALA A 120 -17.19 -2.95 -13.47
CA ALA A 120 -16.82 -4.26 -12.96
C ALA A 120 -17.08 -5.38 -13.98
N GLY A 121 -18.20 -5.34 -14.69
CA GLY A 121 -18.50 -6.27 -15.79
C GLY A 121 -17.42 -6.22 -16.88
N LEU A 122 -17.07 -5.02 -17.36
CA LEU A 122 -16.02 -4.82 -18.36
C LEU A 122 -14.64 -5.33 -17.87
N TYR A 123 -14.33 -5.19 -16.58
CA TYR A 123 -13.11 -5.75 -16.01
C TYR A 123 -13.12 -7.27 -15.96
N LEU A 124 -14.25 -7.89 -15.61
CA LEU A 124 -14.40 -9.34 -15.65
C LEU A 124 -14.20 -9.89 -17.06
N GLU A 125 -14.79 -9.24 -18.07
CA GLU A 125 -14.63 -9.60 -19.49
C GLU A 125 -13.17 -9.53 -19.96
N ARG A 126 -12.41 -8.55 -19.43
CA ARG A 126 -10.97 -8.38 -19.71
C ARG A 126 -10.06 -9.26 -18.84
N ALA A 127 -10.63 -10.12 -18.00
CA ALA A 127 -9.93 -10.93 -17.00
C ALA A 127 -9.11 -10.10 -15.99
N GLU A 128 -9.54 -8.86 -15.71
CA GLU A 128 -8.96 -7.96 -14.70
C GLU A 128 -9.68 -8.14 -13.34
N PHE A 129 -9.75 -9.38 -12.86
CA PHE A 129 -10.60 -9.77 -11.72
C PHE A 129 -10.35 -8.96 -10.44
N SER A 130 -9.08 -8.68 -10.10
CA SER A 130 -8.74 -7.87 -8.92
C SER A 130 -9.30 -6.44 -9.01
N ARG A 131 -9.39 -5.87 -10.21
CA ARG A 131 -9.98 -4.54 -10.41
C ARG A 131 -11.51 -4.59 -10.28
N ALA A 132 -12.14 -5.62 -10.82
CA ALA A 132 -13.58 -5.83 -10.64
C ALA A 132 -13.95 -5.87 -9.14
N VAL A 133 -13.19 -6.61 -8.32
CA VAL A 133 -13.39 -6.65 -6.86
C VAL A 133 -13.30 -5.25 -6.24
N GLN A 134 -12.27 -4.47 -6.57
CA GLN A 134 -12.09 -3.14 -6.00
C GLN A 134 -13.26 -2.20 -6.30
N VAL A 135 -13.76 -2.20 -7.54
CA VAL A 135 -14.91 -1.36 -7.91
C VAL A 135 -16.17 -1.84 -7.20
N LEU A 136 -16.41 -3.14 -7.16
CA LEU A 136 -17.59 -3.71 -6.50
C LEU A 136 -17.58 -3.47 -4.99
N ASP A 137 -16.41 -3.50 -4.35
CA ASP A 137 -16.28 -3.15 -2.94
C ASP A 137 -16.72 -1.72 -2.64
N VAL A 138 -16.47 -0.78 -3.56
CA VAL A 138 -16.99 0.58 -3.46
C VAL A 138 -18.51 0.56 -3.57
N VAL A 139 -19.07 -0.05 -4.63
CA VAL A 139 -20.51 -0.12 -4.89
C VAL A 139 -21.28 -0.76 -3.73
N ILE A 140 -20.79 -1.88 -3.19
CA ILE A 140 -21.40 -2.64 -2.10
C ILE A 140 -21.43 -1.82 -0.81
N LYS A 141 -20.37 -1.05 -0.51
CA LYS A 141 -20.27 -0.25 0.71
C LYS A 141 -21.15 0.99 0.67
N VAL A 142 -21.65 1.41 -0.50
CA VAL A 142 -22.53 2.57 -0.55
C VAL A 142 -23.91 2.22 0.02
N PRO A 143 -24.41 2.97 1.01
CA PRO A 143 -25.74 2.76 1.55
C PRO A 143 -26.84 2.88 0.50
N GLY A 144 -27.91 2.08 0.65
CA GLY A 144 -29.07 2.06 -0.24
C GLY A 144 -28.78 1.50 -1.64
N SER A 145 -27.83 0.58 -1.72
CA SER A 145 -27.53 -0.28 -2.87
C SER A 145 -28.45 -1.51 -2.91
N GLU A 146 -29.59 -1.51 -2.22
CA GLU A 146 -30.38 -2.72 -1.97
C GLU A 146 -30.85 -3.40 -3.26
N ASP A 147 -31.28 -2.60 -4.24
CA ASP A 147 -31.75 -3.06 -5.56
C ASP A 147 -30.60 -3.67 -6.39
N ASP A 148 -29.41 -3.09 -6.29
CA ASP A 148 -28.22 -3.46 -7.06
C ASP A 148 -27.33 -4.50 -6.36
N ALA A 149 -27.56 -4.74 -5.06
CA ALA A 149 -26.63 -5.46 -4.21
C ALA A 149 -26.55 -6.95 -4.54
N THR A 150 -27.64 -7.56 -5.03
CA THR A 150 -27.59 -8.95 -5.51
C THR A 150 -26.62 -9.07 -6.68
N GLN A 151 -26.78 -8.22 -7.71
CA GLN A 151 -25.87 -8.20 -8.86
C GLN A 151 -24.44 -7.84 -8.45
N ALA A 152 -24.25 -6.86 -7.56
CA ALA A 152 -22.93 -6.48 -7.08
C ALA A 152 -22.22 -7.64 -6.36
N HIS A 153 -22.94 -8.36 -5.48
CA HIS A 153 -22.41 -9.52 -4.78
C HIS A 153 -22.16 -10.71 -5.71
N GLU A 154 -22.99 -10.92 -6.72
CA GLU A 154 -22.78 -11.96 -7.75
C GLU A 154 -21.51 -11.68 -8.57
N LEU A 155 -21.34 -10.47 -9.08
CA LEU A 155 -20.13 -10.08 -9.81
C LEU A 155 -18.89 -10.16 -8.91
N ALA A 156 -19.01 -9.82 -7.63
CA ALA A 156 -17.89 -9.86 -6.69
C ALA A 156 -17.51 -11.30 -6.35
N ALA A 157 -18.50 -12.18 -6.17
CA ALA A 157 -18.29 -13.61 -5.99
C ALA A 157 -17.67 -14.24 -7.25
N THR A 158 -18.13 -13.84 -8.43
CA THR A 158 -17.55 -14.26 -9.72
C THR A 158 -16.08 -13.89 -9.80
N ALA A 159 -15.75 -12.63 -9.50
CA ALA A 159 -14.37 -12.17 -9.44
C ALA A 159 -13.54 -12.99 -8.43
N ALA A 160 -14.09 -13.25 -7.24
CA ALA A 160 -13.43 -14.03 -6.18
C ALA A 160 -13.15 -15.49 -6.57
N VAL A 161 -14.04 -16.12 -7.35
CA VAL A 161 -13.79 -17.46 -7.92
C VAL A 161 -12.55 -17.45 -8.82
N TYR A 162 -12.40 -16.43 -9.66
CA TYR A 162 -11.27 -16.32 -10.57
C TYR A 162 -9.97 -15.86 -9.91
N THR A 163 -10.03 -15.03 -8.87
CA THR A 163 -8.84 -14.66 -8.07
C THR A 163 -8.41 -15.75 -7.11
N GLY A 164 -9.28 -16.72 -6.81
CA GLY A 164 -9.03 -17.75 -5.79
C GLY A 164 -9.19 -17.24 -4.35
N ASP A 165 -9.76 -16.05 -4.16
CA ASP A 165 -10.04 -15.49 -2.83
C ASP A 165 -11.25 -16.18 -2.18
N MET A 166 -10.98 -17.30 -1.53
CA MET A 166 -12.01 -18.11 -0.88
C MET A 166 -12.64 -17.41 0.33
N ALA A 167 -11.96 -16.45 0.96
CA ALA A 167 -12.51 -15.70 2.08
C ALA A 167 -13.58 -14.73 1.57
N ALA A 168 -13.24 -13.92 0.56
CA ALA A 168 -14.18 -13.03 -0.11
C ALA A 168 -15.34 -13.82 -0.71
N LEU A 169 -15.08 -14.93 -1.42
CA LEU A 169 -16.14 -15.77 -2.00
C LEU A 169 -17.14 -16.26 -0.94
N ARG A 170 -16.65 -16.74 0.21
CA ARG A 170 -17.54 -17.19 1.30
C ARG A 170 -18.39 -16.06 1.84
N GLU A 171 -17.80 -14.89 2.06
CA GLU A 171 -18.53 -13.70 2.50
C GLU A 171 -19.64 -13.33 1.50
N ARG A 172 -19.31 -13.25 0.20
CA ARG A 172 -20.28 -12.91 -0.85
C ARG A 172 -21.39 -13.95 -0.98
N VAL A 173 -21.07 -15.25 -0.88
CA VAL A 173 -22.06 -16.33 -0.88
C VAL A 173 -23.03 -16.23 0.31
N LEU A 174 -22.54 -15.87 1.50
CA LEU A 174 -23.40 -15.63 2.66
C LEU A 174 -24.36 -14.47 2.38
N ARG A 175 -23.86 -13.35 1.85
CA ARG A 175 -24.71 -12.19 1.49
C ARG A 175 -25.77 -12.52 0.45
N LEU A 176 -25.44 -13.33 -0.56
CA LEU A 176 -26.41 -13.80 -1.56
C LEU A 176 -27.47 -14.72 -0.95
N ARG A 177 -27.10 -15.60 0.00
CA ARG A 177 -28.07 -16.42 0.75
C ARG A 177 -29.03 -15.59 1.58
N ASP A 178 -28.51 -14.60 2.31
CA ASP A 178 -29.34 -13.71 3.13
C ASP A 178 -30.39 -12.97 2.28
N ARG A 179 -30.10 -12.79 0.98
CA ARG A 179 -30.99 -12.17 -0.02
C ARG A 179 -31.85 -13.15 -0.81
N SER A 180 -31.80 -14.45 -0.49
CA SER A 180 -32.53 -15.51 -1.21
C SER A 180 -32.22 -15.55 -2.73
N ALA A 181 -31.00 -15.21 -3.14
CA ALA A 181 -30.53 -15.21 -4.52
C ALA A 181 -30.18 -16.64 -5.01
N VAL A 182 -31.20 -17.50 -5.12
CA VAL A 182 -31.03 -18.95 -5.35
C VAL A 182 -30.39 -19.24 -6.72
N ASP A 183 -30.80 -18.51 -7.76
CA ASP A 183 -30.35 -18.73 -9.13
C ASP A 183 -28.90 -18.28 -9.34
N GLU A 184 -28.52 -17.15 -8.75
CA GLU A 184 -27.16 -16.62 -8.73
C GLU A 184 -26.23 -17.58 -7.97
N LEU A 185 -26.67 -18.11 -6.83
CA LEU A 185 -25.91 -19.12 -6.09
C LEU A 185 -25.71 -20.41 -6.89
N ALA A 186 -26.73 -20.86 -7.63
CA ALA A 186 -26.62 -22.02 -8.50
C ALA A 186 -25.65 -21.77 -9.67
N SER A 187 -25.69 -20.56 -10.25
CA SER A 187 -24.78 -20.13 -11.31
C SER A 187 -23.33 -20.02 -10.82
N LEU A 188 -23.08 -19.40 -9.66
CA LEU A 188 -21.77 -19.35 -9.03
C LEU A 188 -21.21 -20.73 -8.70
N LYS A 189 -22.06 -21.67 -8.24
CA LYS A 189 -21.64 -23.05 -7.98
C LYS A 189 -21.19 -23.75 -9.26
N ARG A 190 -21.97 -23.60 -10.36
CA ARG A 190 -21.59 -24.14 -11.68
C ARG A 190 -20.29 -23.51 -12.18
N LEU A 191 -20.15 -22.20 -12.03
CA LEU A 191 -18.94 -21.47 -12.38
C LEU A 191 -17.73 -22.02 -11.60
N ALA A 192 -17.81 -22.08 -10.27
CA ALA A 192 -16.73 -22.58 -9.41
C ALA A 192 -16.35 -24.05 -9.69
N GLN A 193 -17.29 -24.88 -10.16
CA GLN A 193 -17.01 -26.24 -10.62
C GLN A 193 -16.34 -26.28 -12.00
N SER A 194 -16.73 -25.37 -12.90
CA SER A 194 -16.21 -25.29 -14.27
C SER A 194 -14.83 -24.67 -14.36
N VAL A 195 -14.53 -23.71 -13.47
CA VAL A 195 -13.21 -23.15 -13.30
C VAL A 195 -12.37 -24.26 -12.66
N LYS A 196 -11.72 -25.08 -13.50
CA LYS A 196 -10.60 -25.93 -13.05
C LYS A 196 -9.72 -25.00 -12.24
N ARG A 197 -9.59 -25.26 -10.92
CA ARG A 197 -8.81 -24.44 -9.97
C ARG A 197 -7.68 -23.80 -10.77
N PRO A 198 -7.68 -22.47 -10.96
CA PRO A 198 -6.63 -21.86 -11.74
C PRO A 198 -5.34 -22.38 -11.13
N VAL A 199 -4.54 -23.07 -11.95
CA VAL A 199 -3.16 -23.40 -11.59
C VAL A 199 -2.60 -22.05 -11.23
N ASP A 200 -2.49 -21.82 -9.92
CA ASP A 200 -2.13 -20.57 -9.25
C ASP A 200 -1.47 -19.66 -10.28
N PRO A 201 -2.22 -18.70 -10.90
CA PRO A 201 -1.86 -18.17 -12.20
C PRO A 201 -0.44 -17.67 -12.05
N LYS A 202 0.56 -18.43 -12.53
CA LYS A 202 1.97 -18.20 -12.17
C LYS A 202 2.19 -16.73 -12.45
N PRO A 203 2.31 -15.87 -11.43
CA PRO A 203 1.77 -14.51 -11.40
C PRO A 203 2.23 -13.78 -12.63
N ARG A 204 1.47 -13.85 -13.77
CA ARG A 204 2.01 -13.87 -15.16
C ARG A 204 3.42 -13.35 -15.09
N SER A 205 4.38 -14.23 -14.75
CA SER A 205 5.68 -13.77 -14.23
C SER A 205 6.09 -12.69 -15.19
N HIS A 206 6.15 -11.43 -14.74
CA HIS A 206 6.62 -10.37 -15.62
C HIS A 206 7.97 -10.88 -16.03
N VAL A 207 8.00 -11.46 -17.24
CA VAL A 207 9.10 -12.20 -17.85
C VAL A 207 10.27 -11.25 -17.65
N GLY A 208 11.08 -11.61 -16.64
CA GLY A 208 11.89 -10.81 -15.69
C GLY A 208 12.18 -9.34 -16.02
N LEU A 209 11.19 -8.47 -15.83
CA LEU A 209 11.45 -7.04 -15.84
C LEU A 209 12.14 -6.65 -14.53
N ARG A 210 13.39 -6.19 -14.63
CA ARG A 210 14.16 -5.70 -13.47
C ARG A 210 14.29 -4.19 -13.55
N LEU A 211 13.90 -3.53 -12.47
CA LEU A 211 14.18 -2.11 -12.29
C LEU A 211 15.51 -1.95 -11.57
N THR A 212 16.45 -1.23 -12.18
CA THR A 212 17.77 -0.99 -11.61
C THR A 212 18.13 0.48 -11.67
N PHE A 213 18.89 0.94 -10.67
CA PHE A 213 19.60 2.20 -10.69
C PHE A 213 21.06 1.96 -11.10
N ASP A 214 21.68 2.93 -11.75
CA ASP A 214 23.13 2.90 -11.95
C ASP A 214 23.87 2.98 -10.61
N GLU A 215 24.82 2.06 -10.41
CA GLU A 215 25.81 2.22 -9.34
C GLU A 215 26.79 3.33 -9.70
N PRO A 216 27.17 4.21 -8.74
CA PRO A 216 28.04 5.32 -9.06
C PRO A 216 29.46 4.85 -9.33
N SER A 217 29.96 5.10 -10.54
CA SER A 217 31.41 5.19 -10.77
C SER A 217 31.93 6.50 -10.14
N GLY A 218 32.11 6.53 -8.82
CA GLY A 218 32.90 7.52 -8.07
C GLY A 218 32.44 9.00 -8.07
N LYS A 219 31.47 9.41 -8.89
CA LYS A 219 30.94 10.80 -8.92
C LYS A 219 29.52 10.84 -8.34
N LYS A 220 29.33 11.61 -7.26
CA LYS A 220 28.08 11.71 -6.45
C LYS A 220 26.81 12.11 -7.24
N THR A 221 26.90 12.47 -8.51
CA THR A 221 25.80 13.02 -9.32
C THR A 221 25.15 12.04 -10.30
N GLN A 222 25.56 10.78 -10.37
CA GLN A 222 25.05 9.85 -11.41
C GLN A 222 23.88 8.93 -11.00
N ARG A 223 23.33 9.04 -9.78
CA ARG A 223 22.24 8.17 -9.28
C ARG A 223 20.83 8.60 -9.76
N GLU A 224 20.64 8.81 -11.06
CA GLU A 224 19.41 9.48 -11.55
C GLU A 224 18.60 8.69 -12.59
N VAL A 225 19.12 7.60 -13.13
CA VAL A 225 18.45 6.86 -14.22
C VAL A 225 17.78 5.61 -13.67
N LEU A 226 16.46 5.54 -13.78
CA LEU A 226 15.69 4.31 -13.59
C LEU A 226 15.66 3.56 -14.92
N ARG A 227 16.09 2.29 -14.93
CA ARG A 227 16.03 1.44 -16.13
C ARG A 227 15.06 0.30 -15.95
N CYS A 228 14.31 -0.01 -16.99
CA CYS A 228 13.59 -1.26 -17.13
C CYS A 228 14.37 -2.19 -18.04
N LEU A 229 14.81 -3.32 -17.49
CA LEU A 229 15.56 -4.34 -18.21
C LEU A 229 14.62 -5.48 -18.59
N THR A 230 14.73 -6.01 -19.80
CA THR A 230 14.10 -7.29 -20.15
C THR A 230 14.93 -8.46 -19.63
N ASP A 231 14.30 -9.61 -19.48
CA ASP A 231 14.75 -10.69 -18.61
C ASP A 231 15.79 -11.64 -19.19
N SER A 232 15.64 -11.93 -20.47
CA SER A 232 16.41 -12.94 -21.18
C SER A 232 17.86 -12.48 -21.41
N HIS A 233 18.08 -11.17 -21.52
CA HIS A 233 19.36 -10.60 -21.93
C HIS A 233 19.80 -9.36 -21.14
N GLY A 234 19.01 -8.90 -20.16
CA GLY A 234 19.30 -7.66 -19.44
C GLY A 234 19.28 -6.42 -20.33
N THR A 235 18.68 -6.50 -21.53
CA THR A 235 18.60 -5.38 -22.46
C THR A 235 17.70 -4.29 -21.89
N VAL A 236 18.19 -3.05 -21.95
CA VAL A 236 17.44 -1.87 -21.50
C VAL A 236 16.28 -1.61 -22.45
N ARG A 237 15.05 -1.78 -21.97
CA ARG A 237 13.83 -1.43 -22.72
C ARG A 237 13.64 0.08 -22.76
N TRP A 238 13.73 0.71 -21.60
CA TRP A 238 13.68 2.15 -21.44
C TRP A 238 14.49 2.57 -20.23
N ALA A 239 14.88 3.83 -20.23
CA ALA A 239 15.64 4.47 -19.17
C ALA A 239 15.11 5.89 -19.00
N VAL A 240 14.81 6.30 -17.77
CA VAL A 240 14.22 7.61 -17.51
C VAL A 240 14.75 8.25 -16.24
N ARG A 241 14.88 9.58 -16.25
CA ARG A 241 15.19 10.40 -15.07
C ARG A 241 13.95 11.11 -14.54
N PRO A 242 13.88 11.48 -13.25
CA PRO A 242 12.74 12.22 -12.71
C PRO A 242 12.43 13.51 -13.49
N ARG A 243 13.47 14.29 -13.82
CA ARG A 243 13.34 15.54 -14.58
C ARG A 243 12.81 15.38 -16.02
N GLU A 244 12.96 14.20 -16.60
CA GLU A 244 12.49 13.88 -17.95
C GLU A 244 10.99 13.54 -17.94
N LEU A 245 10.47 13.07 -16.80
CA LEU A 245 9.04 12.75 -16.62
C LEU A 245 8.18 13.99 -16.40
N ASN A 246 8.72 14.99 -15.71
CA ASN A 246 7.97 16.17 -15.31
C ASN A 246 8.92 17.40 -15.21
N PRO A 247 8.85 18.38 -16.13
CA PRO A 247 9.81 19.49 -16.18
C PRO A 247 9.97 20.32 -14.89
N PRO A 248 8.91 20.54 -14.08
CA PRO A 248 9.02 21.05 -12.71
C PRO A 248 10.00 20.31 -11.77
N TRP A 249 10.29 19.04 -12.00
CA TRP A 249 11.14 18.20 -11.16
C TRP A 249 12.65 18.37 -11.44
N ARG A 250 13.11 19.61 -11.56
CA ARG A 250 14.51 19.92 -11.92
C ARG A 250 15.53 19.39 -10.91
N ASN A 251 15.18 19.43 -9.63
CA ASN A 251 16.01 18.97 -8.51
C ASN A 251 15.40 17.72 -7.85
N ALA A 252 15.05 16.74 -8.67
CA ALA A 252 14.38 15.53 -8.20
C ALA A 252 15.25 14.29 -8.35
N HIS A 253 15.14 13.40 -7.37
CA HIS A 253 15.89 12.16 -7.28
C HIS A 253 14.94 11.01 -6.95
N TRP A 254 15.28 9.79 -7.37
CA TRP A 254 14.58 8.59 -6.93
C TRP A 254 14.80 8.38 -5.43
N ALA A 255 13.73 8.06 -4.70
CA ALA A 255 13.68 8.16 -3.25
C ALA A 255 13.17 6.88 -2.56
N GLY A 256 13.60 5.73 -3.06
CA GLY A 256 13.19 4.43 -2.52
C GLY A 256 13.10 3.37 -3.60
N ARG A 257 12.81 2.15 -3.19
CA ARG A 257 12.75 1.01 -4.10
C ARG A 257 11.53 1.13 -5.01
N PRO A 258 11.69 0.94 -6.33
CA PRO A 258 10.54 0.88 -7.21
C PRO A 258 9.77 -0.42 -6.96
N MET A 259 8.46 -0.37 -7.16
CA MET A 259 7.56 -1.50 -6.99
C MET A 259 6.81 -1.76 -8.30
N LEU A 260 6.72 -3.01 -8.73
CA LEU A 260 5.94 -3.41 -9.90
C LEU A 260 4.62 -4.02 -9.45
N VAL A 261 3.50 -3.52 -9.97
CA VAL A 261 2.17 -4.11 -9.76
C VAL A 261 1.45 -4.11 -11.09
N GLY A 262 1.30 -5.29 -11.69
CA GLY A 262 0.75 -5.43 -13.03
C GLY A 262 1.55 -4.64 -14.08
N ASP A 263 0.85 -3.89 -14.91
CA ASP A 263 1.40 -3.08 -16.01
C ASP A 263 2.06 -1.76 -15.55
N ARG A 264 2.21 -1.55 -14.23
CA ARG A 264 2.66 -0.29 -13.65
C ARG A 264 3.86 -0.45 -12.73
N ALA A 265 4.76 0.52 -12.83
CA ALA A 265 5.85 0.73 -11.89
C ALA A 265 5.50 1.92 -10.99
N TYR A 266 5.63 1.75 -9.69
CA TYR A 266 5.45 2.81 -8.70
C TYR A 266 6.81 3.15 -8.14
N ILE A 267 7.22 4.40 -8.23
CA ILE A 267 8.53 4.84 -7.77
C ILE A 267 8.38 6.11 -6.93
N PRO A 268 8.96 6.16 -5.72
CA PRO A 268 9.05 7.39 -4.98
C PRO A 268 10.06 8.34 -5.60
N VAL A 269 9.68 9.62 -5.65
CA VAL A 269 10.46 10.73 -6.15
C VAL A 269 10.58 11.76 -5.04
N LYS A 270 11.79 12.16 -4.72
CA LYS A 270 12.07 13.25 -3.80
C LYS A 270 12.43 14.48 -4.60
N VAL A 271 11.70 15.57 -4.37
CA VAL A 271 11.93 16.86 -5.02
C VAL A 271 12.44 17.84 -3.98
N ILE A 272 13.59 18.46 -4.25
CA ILE A 272 14.17 19.49 -3.38
C ILE A 272 13.82 20.86 -3.97
N GLY A 273 12.82 21.51 -3.37
CA GLY A 273 12.32 22.81 -3.79
C GLY A 273 13.14 23.98 -3.24
N ALA A 274 12.64 25.19 -3.52
CA ALA A 274 13.14 26.41 -2.89
C ALA A 274 12.94 26.37 -1.37
N ALA A 275 13.72 27.18 -0.64
CA ALA A 275 13.68 27.27 0.83
C ALA A 275 13.97 25.94 1.58
N ASN A 276 14.68 25.00 0.95
CA ASN A 276 14.95 23.66 1.50
C ASN A 276 13.67 22.87 1.85
N LEU A 277 12.57 23.13 1.15
CA LEU A 277 11.37 22.30 1.23
C LEU A 277 11.64 21.00 0.46
N THR A 278 11.64 19.88 1.18
CA THR A 278 11.72 18.55 0.57
C THR A 278 10.31 18.01 0.39
N GLN A 279 9.97 17.62 -0.82
CA GLN A 279 8.69 16.99 -1.16
C GLN A 279 8.94 15.52 -1.53
N VAL A 280 8.04 14.65 -1.11
CA VAL A 280 8.00 13.25 -1.54
C VAL A 280 6.75 13.03 -2.35
N ILE A 281 6.97 12.51 -3.54
CA ILE A 281 5.98 12.22 -4.57
C ILE A 281 6.03 10.71 -4.83
N VAL A 282 4.89 10.08 -5.06
CA VAL A 282 4.83 8.75 -5.68
C VAL A 282 4.45 8.94 -7.13
N ALA A 283 5.25 8.40 -8.05
CA ALA A 283 4.98 8.40 -9.47
C ALA A 283 4.58 6.99 -9.92
N SER A 284 3.58 6.91 -10.80
CA SER A 284 3.23 5.68 -11.52
C SER A 284 3.67 5.81 -12.97
N LEU A 285 4.47 4.85 -13.43
CA LEU A 285 4.94 4.75 -14.80
C LEU A 285 4.31 3.53 -15.48
N ASN A 286 4.08 3.65 -16.78
CA ASN A 286 3.75 2.50 -17.61
C ASN A 286 5.02 1.64 -17.78
N VAL A 287 4.92 0.34 -17.46
CA VAL A 287 6.05 -0.59 -17.51
C VAL A 287 6.54 -0.84 -18.94
N HIS A 288 5.70 -0.63 -19.95
CA HIS A 288 6.03 -0.88 -21.35
C HIS A 288 6.97 0.18 -21.94
N ASP A 289 6.76 1.45 -21.65
CA ASP A 289 7.49 2.56 -22.28
C ASP A 289 8.14 3.55 -21.29
N GLY A 290 7.88 3.41 -19.98
CA GLY A 290 8.39 4.30 -18.95
C GLY A 290 7.67 5.65 -18.85
N SER A 291 6.56 5.83 -19.59
CA SER A 291 5.79 7.08 -19.58
C SER A 291 5.13 7.32 -18.22
N LEU A 292 5.03 8.59 -17.83
CA LEU A 292 4.35 9.00 -16.60
C LEU A 292 2.84 8.87 -16.75
N VAL A 293 2.22 8.04 -15.93
CA VAL A 293 0.75 7.90 -15.87
C VAL A 293 0.16 8.91 -14.90
N TRP A 294 0.70 8.97 -13.69
CA TRP A 294 0.33 9.97 -12.69
C TRP A 294 1.47 10.21 -11.72
N ALA A 295 1.41 11.35 -11.02
CA ALA A 295 2.29 11.66 -9.91
C ALA A 295 1.50 12.30 -8.78
N ARG A 296 1.71 11.85 -7.55
CA ARG A 296 1.03 12.38 -6.37
C ARG A 296 2.02 12.77 -5.29
N ARG A 297 2.02 14.04 -4.91
CA ARG A 297 2.70 14.52 -3.71
C ARG A 297 1.96 13.97 -2.48
N ILE A 298 2.69 13.29 -1.60
CA ILE A 298 2.13 12.67 -0.39
C ILE A 298 2.68 13.27 0.90
N TYR A 299 3.80 13.97 0.83
CA TYR A 299 4.47 14.51 1.99
C TYR A 299 5.38 15.67 1.59
N SER A 300 5.45 16.70 2.43
CA SER A 300 6.43 17.77 2.33
C SER A 300 6.95 18.15 3.70
N ARG A 301 8.22 18.55 3.78
CA ARG A 301 8.87 18.95 5.03
C ARG A 301 9.92 20.01 4.78
N SER A 302 9.96 21.02 5.65
CA SER A 302 11.05 21.99 5.65
C SER A 302 12.29 21.42 6.35
N VAL A 303 13.44 21.46 5.66
CA VAL A 303 14.71 20.96 6.19
C VAL A 303 15.61 22.15 6.53
N GLN A 304 15.78 22.44 7.82
CA GLN A 304 16.59 23.59 8.26
C GLN A 304 18.10 23.43 8.00
N ARG A 305 18.62 22.20 7.97
CA ARG A 305 20.05 21.92 7.77
C ARG A 305 20.30 21.16 6.47
N ARG A 306 21.03 21.78 5.54
CA ARG A 306 21.39 21.17 4.24
C ARG A 306 22.08 19.80 4.37
N SER A 307 22.90 19.59 5.41
CA SER A 307 23.60 18.32 5.62
C SER A 307 22.67 17.13 5.86
N LYS A 308 21.41 17.37 6.27
CA LYS A 308 20.38 16.34 6.45
C LYS A 308 19.45 16.18 5.25
N LEU A 309 19.65 16.95 4.17
CA LEU A 309 18.81 16.83 2.99
C LEU A 309 18.89 15.41 2.45
N ASP A 310 20.07 14.82 2.29
CA ASP A 310 20.25 13.49 1.69
C ASP A 310 19.57 12.34 2.47
N GLU A 311 19.45 12.47 3.80
CA GLU A 311 18.91 11.43 4.69
C GLU A 311 17.40 11.48 4.87
N THR A 312 16.74 12.55 4.40
CA THR A 312 15.29 12.75 4.56
C THR A 312 14.53 12.50 3.27
N GLY A 313 13.24 12.19 3.39
CA GLY A 313 12.33 11.94 2.29
C GLY A 313 12.51 10.56 1.65
N LEU A 314 13.00 9.57 2.38
CA LEU A 314 13.00 8.18 1.94
C LEU A 314 11.58 7.64 2.01
N CYS A 315 11.19 6.89 0.99
CA CYS A 315 9.86 6.36 0.91
C CYS A 315 9.88 4.88 0.53
N ASP A 316 9.25 4.08 1.37
CA ASP A 316 9.04 2.67 1.13
C ASP A 316 7.64 2.46 0.57
N LEU A 317 7.55 1.60 -0.45
CA LEU A 317 6.28 1.20 -1.05
C LEU A 317 6.01 -0.27 -0.74
N THR A 318 4.76 -0.60 -0.45
CA THR A 318 4.25 -1.97 -0.47
C THR A 318 2.87 -1.96 -1.12
N GLU A 319 2.51 -3.06 -1.78
CA GLU A 319 1.17 -3.31 -2.29
C GLU A 319 0.46 -4.27 -1.34
N HIS A 320 -0.83 -4.04 -1.14
CA HIS A 320 -1.71 -4.96 -0.40
C HIS A 320 -3.16 -4.68 -0.75
N ASP A 321 -3.94 -5.74 -0.96
CA ASP A 321 -5.37 -5.68 -1.32
C ASP A 321 -5.66 -4.68 -2.45
N GLY A 322 -4.77 -4.63 -3.44
CA GLY A 322 -4.92 -3.78 -4.60
C GLY A 322 -4.72 -2.29 -4.34
N ALA A 323 -4.12 -1.92 -3.21
CA ALA A 323 -3.76 -0.54 -2.86
C ALA A 323 -2.24 -0.40 -2.71
N ILE A 324 -1.74 0.81 -2.98
CA ILE A 324 -0.33 1.15 -2.78
C ILE A 324 -0.20 1.86 -1.43
N TYR A 325 0.66 1.35 -0.57
CA TYR A 325 0.98 1.98 0.70
C TYR A 325 2.36 2.60 0.62
N ALA A 326 2.44 3.87 0.98
CA ALA A 326 3.67 4.64 0.97
C ALA A 326 4.03 5.09 2.39
N CYS A 327 5.20 4.70 2.86
CA CYS A 327 5.74 5.09 4.17
C CYS A 327 6.89 6.06 3.96
N VAL A 328 6.79 7.31 4.43
CA VAL A 328 7.83 8.33 4.27
C VAL A 328 8.58 8.52 5.58
N ASP A 329 9.85 8.10 5.62
CA ASP A 329 10.74 8.12 6.78
C ASP A 329 10.14 7.54 8.08
N GLY A 330 9.06 6.75 8.01
CA GLY A 330 8.25 6.36 9.17
C GLY A 330 7.52 7.53 9.87
N ALA A 331 7.53 8.72 9.29
CA ALA A 331 6.85 9.92 9.76
C ALA A 331 5.45 10.10 9.15
N ALA A 332 5.20 9.53 7.97
CA ALA A 332 3.89 9.50 7.33
C ALA A 332 3.63 8.13 6.72
N LEU A 333 2.38 7.69 6.81
CA LEU A 333 1.86 6.51 6.13
C LEU A 333 0.65 6.93 5.29
N CYS A 334 0.66 6.57 4.01
CA CYS A 334 -0.36 6.96 3.06
C CYS A 334 -0.86 5.72 2.31
N ARG A 335 -2.17 5.67 2.06
CA ARG A 335 -2.78 4.72 1.10
C ARG A 335 -3.13 5.46 -0.18
N LEU A 336 -2.71 4.92 -1.31
CA LEU A 336 -2.93 5.45 -2.64
C LEU A 336 -3.71 4.45 -3.50
N SER A 337 -4.64 4.97 -4.29
CA SER A 337 -5.20 4.25 -5.43
C SER A 337 -4.07 4.00 -6.45
N PRO A 338 -3.79 2.75 -6.85
CA PRO A 338 -2.75 2.45 -7.84
C PRO A 338 -3.05 3.09 -9.21
N ARG A 339 -4.34 3.27 -9.52
CA ARG A 339 -4.76 3.72 -10.84
C ARG A 339 -4.70 5.23 -11.03
N LEU A 340 -5.27 5.96 -10.08
CA LEU A 340 -5.43 7.41 -10.17
C LEU A 340 -4.41 8.18 -9.32
N GLY A 341 -3.64 7.47 -8.47
CA GLY A 341 -2.77 8.09 -7.49
C GLY A 341 -3.53 8.94 -6.49
N ARG A 342 -4.84 8.71 -6.32
CA ARG A 342 -5.66 9.41 -5.32
C ARG A 342 -5.25 8.92 -3.94
N VAL A 343 -5.02 9.87 -3.04
CA VAL A 343 -4.84 9.59 -1.62
C VAL A 343 -6.17 9.11 -1.06
N GLN A 344 -6.18 7.98 -0.38
CA GLN A 344 -7.38 7.44 0.27
C GLN A 344 -7.40 7.75 1.78
N TRP A 345 -6.21 7.88 2.37
CA TRP A 345 -5.96 8.41 3.71
C TRP A 345 -4.47 8.67 3.92
N ILE A 346 -4.12 9.56 4.86
CA ILE A 346 -2.76 9.77 5.37
C ILE A 346 -2.80 9.81 6.89
N THR A 347 -1.89 9.07 7.52
CA THR A 347 -1.61 9.13 8.95
C THR A 347 -0.20 9.65 9.16
N LEU A 348 -0.08 10.80 9.82
CA LEU A 348 1.18 11.41 10.22
C LEU A 348 1.56 10.96 11.64
N ARG A 349 2.85 11.05 11.94
CA ARG A 349 3.37 10.86 13.29
C ARG A 349 3.48 12.19 14.02
N PRO A 350 3.14 12.26 15.32
CA PRO A 350 3.45 13.42 16.15
C PRO A 350 4.96 13.71 16.14
N ALA A 351 5.33 14.99 16.07
CA ALA A 351 6.73 15.41 15.96
C ALA A 351 7.54 15.16 17.26
N GLU A 352 6.88 15.09 18.41
CA GLU A 352 7.50 15.03 19.76
C GLU A 352 8.31 13.77 20.05
N THR A 353 8.23 12.74 19.21
CA THR A 353 8.92 11.45 19.42
C THR A 353 10.12 11.25 18.48
N ALA A 354 10.56 12.29 17.78
CA ALA A 354 11.70 12.20 16.86
C ALA A 354 13.02 12.08 17.63
N GLU A 355 13.29 10.88 18.15
CA GLU A 355 14.64 10.51 18.55
C GLU A 355 15.60 10.76 17.37
N PRO A 356 16.84 11.19 17.64
CA PRO A 356 17.83 11.39 16.60
C PRO A 356 17.92 10.10 15.77
N ALA A 357 17.78 10.23 14.45
CA ALA A 357 17.86 9.08 13.56
C ALA A 357 19.20 8.36 13.80
N ASP A 358 19.12 7.09 14.21
CA ASP A 358 20.27 6.21 14.26
C ASP A 358 20.97 6.14 12.90
N GLN A 359 22.29 5.92 12.97
CA GLN A 359 23.31 6.00 11.93
C GLN A 359 22.85 5.74 10.47
N ALA A 360 23.57 6.39 9.54
CA ALA A 360 23.34 6.42 8.10
C ALA A 360 23.44 5.05 7.41
N ILE A 361 22.42 4.20 7.57
CA ILE A 361 22.24 3.00 6.76
C ILE A 361 21.69 3.43 5.41
N SER A 362 22.21 2.81 4.34
CA SER A 362 21.79 3.05 2.96
C SER A 362 20.26 3.00 2.80
N PRO A 363 19.66 4.01 2.17
CA PRO A 363 18.20 4.11 2.01
C PRO A 363 17.58 2.95 1.22
N TRP A 364 18.37 2.30 0.37
CA TRP A 364 17.92 1.21 -0.50
C TRP A 364 17.76 -0.14 0.22
N ILE A 365 18.29 -0.23 1.45
CA ILE A 365 18.23 -1.44 2.26
C ILE A 365 17.02 -1.40 3.20
N ARG A 366 16.48 -0.23 3.52
CA ARG A 366 15.37 -0.12 4.47
C ARG A 366 14.06 -0.44 3.74
N GLN A 367 13.30 -1.40 4.28
CA GLN A 367 11.89 -1.59 3.95
C GLN A 367 11.18 -1.49 5.30
N ARG A 368 10.57 -0.34 5.58
CA ARG A 368 9.98 -0.04 6.89
C ARG A 368 8.51 -0.40 6.98
N ILE A 369 7.91 -0.87 5.89
CA ILE A 369 6.52 -1.29 5.85
C ILE A 369 6.40 -2.68 5.23
N ALA A 370 5.55 -3.48 5.84
CA ALA A 370 5.14 -4.78 5.34
C ALA A 370 3.64 -4.94 5.57
N ALA A 371 2.94 -5.43 4.55
CA ALA A 371 1.54 -5.79 4.69
C ALA A 371 1.41 -7.28 5.03
N VAL A 372 0.54 -7.58 6.00
CA VAL A 372 0.19 -8.92 6.44
C VAL A 372 -1.32 -9.01 6.62
N GLU A 373 -1.84 -10.21 6.85
CA GLU A 373 -3.27 -10.44 7.06
C GLU A 373 -3.86 -9.59 8.20
N ALA A 374 -3.11 -9.38 9.29
CA ALA A 374 -3.54 -8.55 10.41
C ALA A 374 -3.50 -7.03 10.14
N GLY A 375 -2.91 -6.59 9.02
CA GLY A 375 -2.80 -5.19 8.63
C GLY A 375 -1.40 -4.78 8.20
N LEU A 376 -1.08 -3.49 8.34
CA LEU A 376 0.19 -2.91 7.91
C LEU A 376 1.15 -2.79 9.08
N VAL A 377 2.21 -3.58 9.07
CA VAL A 377 3.29 -3.50 10.06
C VAL A 377 4.30 -2.47 9.59
N MET A 378 4.58 -1.47 10.43
CA MET A 378 5.48 -0.36 10.12
C MET A 378 6.50 -0.14 11.23
N ILE A 379 7.77 -0.01 10.85
CA ILE A 379 8.86 0.44 11.73
C ILE A 379 8.85 1.97 11.77
N GLN A 380 8.73 2.54 12.97
CA GLN A 380 8.89 3.97 13.19
C GLN A 380 10.31 4.35 13.65
N PRO A 381 10.71 5.62 13.48
CA PRO A 381 11.89 6.17 14.14
C PRO A 381 11.81 5.97 15.67
N GLY A 382 12.92 5.63 16.33
CA GLY A 382 12.90 5.19 17.73
C GLY A 382 12.34 3.76 17.90
N GLN A 383 12.33 2.98 16.81
CA GLN A 383 12.21 1.51 16.81
C GLN A 383 10.90 0.92 17.32
N LYS A 384 9.87 1.76 17.43
CA LYS A 384 8.51 1.31 17.72
C LYS A 384 7.92 0.65 16.48
N ILE A 385 7.35 -0.54 16.64
CA ILE A 385 6.57 -1.17 15.59
C ILE A 385 5.10 -0.90 15.82
N MET A 386 4.46 -0.38 14.79
CA MET A 386 3.03 -0.06 14.81
C MET A 386 2.33 -0.85 13.73
N VAL A 387 1.11 -1.28 14.05
CA VAL A 387 0.22 -1.97 13.13
C VAL A 387 -0.94 -1.06 12.81
N PHE A 388 -1.15 -0.83 11.53
CA PHE A 388 -2.21 0.05 11.02
C PHE A 388 -3.28 -0.76 10.30
N ASP A 389 -4.52 -0.30 10.43
CA ASP A 389 -5.63 -0.78 9.62
C ASP A 389 -5.40 -0.32 8.16
N PRO A 390 -5.30 -1.27 7.20
CA PRO A 390 -5.08 -0.93 5.79
C PRO A 390 -6.24 -0.12 5.19
N GLN A 391 -7.45 -0.21 5.72
CA GLN A 391 -8.63 0.44 5.16
C GLN A 391 -8.69 1.93 5.49
N ASP A 392 -8.28 2.29 6.71
CA ASP A 392 -8.56 3.61 7.25
C ASP A 392 -7.36 4.30 7.91
N GLY A 393 -6.23 3.60 8.06
CA GLY A 393 -4.98 4.13 8.58
C GLY A 393 -4.97 4.33 10.09
N GLN A 394 -5.94 3.78 10.83
CA GLN A 394 -5.91 3.79 12.29
C GLN A 394 -4.85 2.84 12.84
N VAL A 395 -4.32 3.18 14.01
CA VAL A 395 -3.40 2.30 14.74
C VAL A 395 -4.23 1.21 15.42
N ILE A 396 -4.07 -0.04 15.00
CA ILE A 396 -4.71 -1.19 15.62
C ILE A 396 -3.92 -1.63 16.85
N ARG A 397 -2.60 -1.77 16.70
CA ARG A 397 -1.72 -2.33 17.73
C ARG A 397 -0.38 -1.60 17.75
N ARG A 398 0.19 -1.44 18.94
CA ARG A 398 1.59 -1.08 19.14
C ARG A 398 2.29 -2.32 19.67
N LEU A 399 3.32 -2.79 18.99
CA LEU A 399 4.09 -3.94 19.46
C LEU A 399 5.18 -3.46 20.42
N ASP A 400 5.42 -4.25 21.46
CA ASP A 400 6.36 -3.90 22.53
C ASP A 400 7.81 -3.92 22.02
N ALA A 401 8.53 -2.82 22.22
CA ALA A 401 9.88 -2.61 21.70
C ALA A 401 10.89 -3.63 22.24
N ASP A 402 10.64 -4.25 23.38
CA ASP A 402 11.57 -5.22 23.97
C ASP A 402 11.77 -6.47 23.11
N LEU A 403 10.73 -6.87 22.36
CA LEU A 403 10.80 -7.95 21.37
C LEU A 403 11.55 -7.51 20.10
N TRP A 404 11.66 -6.20 19.88
CA TRP A 404 12.14 -5.56 18.66
C TRP A 404 13.31 -4.63 18.99
N ARG A 405 14.44 -5.20 19.41
CA ARG A 405 15.66 -4.41 19.57
C ARG A 405 16.15 -3.96 18.20
N HIS A 406 15.98 -2.68 17.90
CA HIS A 406 16.49 -2.02 16.72
C HIS A 406 16.08 -2.61 15.36
N PRO A 407 14.79 -2.89 15.06
CA PRO A 407 14.38 -3.30 13.73
C PRO A 407 14.71 -2.20 12.71
N GLN A 408 15.43 -2.58 11.66
CA GLN A 408 15.86 -1.70 10.57
C GLN A 408 15.16 -2.03 9.24
N HIS A 409 14.70 -3.27 9.10
CA HIS A 409 14.08 -3.79 7.88
C HIS A 409 12.96 -4.78 8.20
N LEU A 410 11.88 -4.73 7.43
CA LEU A 410 10.80 -5.71 7.40
C LEU A 410 10.78 -6.40 6.04
N ARG A 411 10.55 -7.70 6.04
CA ARG A 411 10.30 -8.48 4.82
C ARG A 411 9.13 -9.41 5.02
N VAL A 412 8.16 -9.37 4.11
CA VAL A 412 7.06 -10.34 4.07
C VAL A 412 7.64 -11.72 3.71
N MET A 413 7.29 -12.74 4.49
CA MET A 413 7.80 -14.11 4.39
C MET A 413 6.65 -15.10 4.61
N GLY A 414 6.07 -15.58 3.51
CA GLY A 414 4.89 -16.46 3.56
C GLY A 414 3.69 -15.75 4.19
N ASP A 415 3.20 -16.31 5.28
CA ASP A 415 2.07 -15.82 6.08
C ASP A 415 2.47 -14.81 7.17
N GLY A 416 3.74 -14.40 7.21
CA GLY A 416 4.28 -13.57 8.28
C GLY A 416 5.24 -12.49 7.81
N VAL A 417 5.89 -11.86 8.79
CA VAL A 417 6.92 -10.83 8.56
C VAL A 417 8.18 -11.19 9.32
N MET A 418 9.31 -11.06 8.64
CA MET A 418 10.62 -11.11 9.27
C MET A 418 11.12 -9.68 9.48
N ALA A 419 11.38 -9.30 10.72
CA ALA A 419 12.11 -8.07 11.00
C ALA A 419 13.58 -8.37 11.24
N PHE A 420 14.44 -7.51 10.71
CA PHE A 420 15.88 -7.57 10.84
C PHE A 420 16.34 -6.35 11.62
N GLY A 421 16.92 -6.57 12.79
CA GLY A 421 17.50 -5.55 13.64
C GLY A 421 18.72 -6.11 14.37
N ASP A 422 18.84 -5.84 15.67
CA ASP A 422 19.82 -6.52 16.53
C ASP A 422 19.53 -8.02 16.62
N ARG A 423 18.32 -8.45 16.31
CA ARG A 423 17.93 -9.85 16.15
C ARG A 423 17.07 -10.00 14.90
N ILE A 424 17.04 -11.21 14.39
CA ILE A 424 16.08 -11.58 13.35
C ILE A 424 14.88 -12.20 14.06
N VAL A 425 13.69 -11.63 13.84
CA VAL A 425 12.46 -12.11 14.45
C VAL A 425 11.45 -12.39 13.35
N ARG A 426 10.84 -13.57 13.37
CA ARG A 426 9.69 -13.92 12.54
C ARG A 426 8.42 -13.71 13.34
N ILE A 427 7.47 -13.00 12.76
CA ILE A 427 6.12 -12.74 13.25
C ILE A 427 5.15 -13.56 12.43
N ASP A 428 4.18 -14.17 13.10
CA ASP A 428 2.96 -14.62 12.44
C ASP A 428 2.13 -13.42 11.96
N GLY A 429 1.75 -13.39 10.68
CA GLY A 429 1.09 -12.23 10.09
C GLY A 429 -0.37 -12.05 10.48
N ARG A 430 -0.97 -13.00 11.22
CA ARG A 430 -2.37 -12.95 11.70
C ARG A 430 -2.45 -12.51 13.16
N THR A 431 -1.65 -13.16 14.00
CA THR A 431 -1.64 -12.95 15.46
C THR A 431 -0.68 -11.84 15.86
N LEU A 432 0.30 -11.54 15.00
CA LEU A 432 1.39 -10.61 15.27
C LEU A 432 2.31 -11.04 16.42
N GLU A 433 2.24 -12.32 16.80
CA GLU A 433 3.10 -12.89 17.83
C GLU A 433 4.41 -13.41 17.23
N PRO A 434 5.54 -13.33 17.96
CA PRO A 434 6.79 -13.92 17.54
C PRO A 434 6.66 -15.44 17.42
N THR A 435 6.97 -15.99 16.25
CA THR A 435 7.02 -17.44 16.02
C THR A 435 8.44 -17.99 16.11
N TRP A 436 9.44 -17.13 15.89
CA TRP A 436 10.85 -17.48 15.95
C TRP A 436 11.71 -16.25 16.19
N ILE A 437 12.79 -16.40 16.96
CA ILE A 437 13.76 -15.35 17.26
C ILE A 437 15.16 -15.95 17.09
N SER A 438 16.08 -15.24 16.43
CA SER A 438 17.47 -15.67 16.32
C SER A 438 18.11 -15.82 17.70
N PRO A 439 18.87 -16.90 17.96
CA PRO A 439 19.45 -17.14 19.28
C PRO A 439 20.50 -16.09 19.64
N GLU A 440 21.25 -15.61 18.64
CA GLU A 440 22.30 -14.61 18.80
C GLU A 440 21.89 -13.26 18.22
N PRO A 441 22.43 -12.15 18.76
CA PRO A 441 22.33 -10.86 18.12
C PRO A 441 22.94 -10.91 16.71
N PHE A 442 22.23 -10.36 15.74
CA PHE A 442 22.72 -10.13 14.41
C PHE A 442 23.57 -8.86 14.42
N ASP A 443 24.88 -8.97 14.14
CA ASP A 443 25.71 -7.79 13.86
C ASP A 443 25.68 -7.51 12.35
N PRO A 444 24.91 -6.51 11.88
CA PRO A 444 24.85 -6.19 10.45
C PRO A 444 26.22 -5.79 9.88
N ARG A 445 27.18 -5.36 10.72
CA ARG A 445 28.53 -5.01 10.28
C ARG A 445 29.36 -6.21 9.84
N SER A 446 29.02 -7.42 10.30
CA SER A 446 29.72 -8.65 9.88
C SER A 446 29.58 -8.97 8.38
N PHE A 447 28.62 -8.36 7.68
CA PHE A 447 28.47 -8.50 6.22
C PHE A 447 29.23 -7.43 5.42
N ASP A 448 29.57 -6.30 6.03
CA ASP A 448 30.31 -5.20 5.39
C ASP A 448 31.83 -5.36 5.50
N ASP A 449 32.30 -6.40 6.20
CA ASP A 449 33.68 -6.87 6.11
C ASP A 449 33.92 -7.35 4.67
N LYS A 450 34.34 -6.41 3.81
CA LYS A 450 35.01 -6.73 2.56
C LYS A 450 36.05 -7.80 2.91
N PRO A 451 36.08 -8.95 2.24
CA PRO A 451 37.16 -9.90 2.44
C PRO A 451 38.45 -9.11 2.27
N ASP A 452 39.27 -9.03 3.33
CA ASP A 452 40.51 -8.27 3.34
C ASP A 452 41.26 -8.55 2.04
N SER A 453 41.20 -7.60 1.10
CA SER A 453 41.80 -7.74 -0.23
C SER A 453 43.33 -7.59 -0.19
N HIS A 454 43.94 -7.77 0.99
CA HIS A 454 45.36 -7.63 1.25
C HIS A 454 45.89 -8.63 2.30
N GLN A 455 45.37 -9.85 2.36
CA GLN A 455 46.22 -10.96 2.78
C GLN A 455 46.81 -11.63 1.55
N ASP A 456 48.05 -11.25 1.26
CA ASP A 456 48.97 -11.88 0.34
C ASP A 456 49.13 -13.35 0.75
N ILE A 457 48.29 -14.24 0.22
CA ILE A 457 48.46 -15.69 0.38
C ILE A 457 49.62 -16.08 -0.53
N GLY A 458 50.83 -15.97 0.00
CA GLY A 458 52.01 -16.59 -0.58
C GLY A 458 51.79 -18.09 -0.84
N PRO A 459 52.53 -18.70 -1.77
CA PRO A 459 52.25 -20.04 -2.28
C PRO A 459 52.32 -21.08 -1.15
N ARG A 460 51.15 -21.54 -0.69
CA ARG A 460 51.05 -22.67 0.23
C ARG A 460 51.52 -23.93 -0.50
N ARG A 461 52.72 -24.39 -0.13
CA ARG A 461 53.24 -25.72 -0.45
C ARG A 461 52.18 -26.77 -0.08
N THR A 462 51.75 -27.53 -1.07
CA THR A 462 50.98 -28.77 -0.92
C THR A 462 51.78 -29.77 -0.08
N ARG A 463 51.44 -29.91 1.20
CA ARG A 463 51.86 -31.05 2.01
C ARG A 463 50.81 -32.15 1.85
N SER A 464 51.24 -33.21 1.16
CA SER A 464 50.58 -34.52 1.11
C SER A 464 50.32 -35.03 2.52
N LEU A 465 49.05 -35.19 2.88
CA LEU A 465 48.60 -35.97 4.03
C LEU A 465 47.98 -37.27 3.49
N ARG A 466 48.84 -38.29 3.38
CA ARG A 466 48.43 -39.68 3.55
C ARG A 466 48.47 -40.01 5.05
N ASP A 467 47.58 -40.90 5.44
CA ASP A 467 47.53 -41.65 6.69
C ASP A 467 47.01 -40.91 7.93
N SER A 468 45.73 -41.11 8.25
CA SER A 468 45.33 -41.61 9.58
C SER A 468 43.90 -42.17 9.54
N VAL A 469 43.84 -43.50 9.63
CA VAL A 469 42.67 -44.33 9.87
C VAL A 469 42.34 -44.32 11.37
N GLY A 470 41.04 -44.31 11.71
CA GLY A 470 40.56 -44.89 12.97
C GLY A 470 39.85 -43.93 13.93
N GLY A 471 38.54 -43.76 13.76
CA GLY A 471 37.66 -43.13 14.76
C GLY A 471 36.32 -43.86 14.84
N ARG A 472 36.16 -44.68 15.88
CA ARG A 472 34.95 -45.47 16.18
C ARG A 472 33.75 -44.57 16.46
N ILE A 473 32.61 -44.90 15.84
CA ILE A 473 31.30 -44.33 16.16
C ILE A 473 30.72 -45.13 17.33
N HIS A 474 30.56 -44.50 18.50
CA HIS A 474 29.70 -45.00 19.57
C HIS A 474 28.30 -44.39 19.41
N SER A 475 27.33 -45.24 19.12
CA SER A 475 25.90 -44.94 19.18
C SER A 475 25.40 -45.03 20.62
N SER A 476 24.94 -43.92 21.20
CA SER A 476 24.15 -43.90 22.43
C SER A 476 22.65 -43.90 22.09
N PRO A 477 21.80 -44.67 22.79
CA PRO A 477 20.37 -44.69 22.54
C PRO A 477 19.66 -43.53 23.24
N LEU A 478 18.69 -42.94 22.54
CA LEU A 478 17.74 -41.95 23.05
C LEU A 478 16.77 -42.63 24.03
N ASP A 479 16.79 -42.16 25.28
CA ASP A 479 15.88 -42.52 26.35
C ASP A 479 14.61 -41.65 26.23
N THR A 480 13.51 -42.23 25.75
CA THR A 480 12.19 -41.60 25.70
C THR A 480 11.40 -41.93 26.96
N ARG A 481 11.35 -41.00 27.92
CA ARG A 481 10.35 -41.01 29.00
C ARG A 481 9.39 -39.84 28.84
N ILE A 482 8.15 -40.18 28.48
CA ILE A 482 6.97 -39.32 28.51
C ILE A 482 6.41 -39.35 29.94
N PRO A 483 6.16 -38.21 30.61
CA PRO A 483 5.41 -38.23 31.87
C PRO A 483 3.90 -38.12 31.60
N ASP A 484 3.17 -39.10 32.13
CA ASP A 484 1.72 -39.12 32.33
C ASP A 484 1.22 -37.84 33.04
N ARG A 485 0.27 -37.14 32.42
CA ARG A 485 -0.56 -36.14 33.10
C ARG A 485 -1.86 -36.81 33.55
N ARG A 486 -1.95 -37.06 34.86
CA ARG A 486 -3.20 -37.44 35.53
C ARG A 486 -4.17 -36.27 35.55
N VAL A 487 -5.41 -36.61 35.21
CA VAL A 487 -6.64 -35.85 35.41
C VAL A 487 -6.92 -35.71 36.91
N ARG A 488 -7.23 -34.49 37.35
CA ARG A 488 -8.21 -34.17 38.40
C ARG A 488 -8.90 -32.87 38.04
#